data_AF-A0A9E6A622-F1
#
_entry.id   AF-A0A9E6A622-F1
#
_cell.length_a   1.000
_cell.length_b   1.000
_cell.length_c   1.000
_cell.angle_alpha   90.00
_cell.angle_beta   90.00
_cell.angle_gamma   90.00
#
_symmetry.space_group_name_H-M   'P 1'
#
loop_
_entity.id
_entity.type
_entity.pdbx_description
1 polymer ?
#
loop_
_entity_poly.entity_id
_entity_poly.type
_entity_poly.pdbx_seq_one_letter_code
_entity_poly.pdbx_strand_id
1 'polypeptide(L)'
;AFLCGFDQATQQDFEHRRQWMLDRLAEIDAVFCIDICAYAIMSNHYHLVLFINKKQVDNLTDMEVIERWRTIYTGPDIIQRFMNGEKLSKEHHELISEIVEKWRERLEWLLLC
;
A
#
# COMPACT_ATOMS: atom_id res chain seq x y z
N ALA A 1 8.63 -7.47 22.86
CA ALA A 1 7.86 -8.27 21.89
C ALA A 1 8.85 -8.86 20.87
N PHE A 2 8.71 -10.14 20.51
CA PHE A 2 9.51 -10.79 19.47
C PHE A 2 8.84 -10.61 18.11
N LEU A 3 9.56 -9.99 17.17
CA LEU A 3 9.12 -9.73 15.80
C LEU A 3 9.24 -11.00 14.95
N CYS A 4 10.38 -11.68 15.01
CA CYS A 4 10.68 -12.97 14.37
C CYS A 4 11.80 -13.71 15.13
N GLY A 5 12.07 -14.95 14.77
CA GLY A 5 13.12 -15.78 15.38
C GLY A 5 12.66 -16.59 16.60
N PHE A 6 13.58 -17.38 17.16
CA PHE A 6 13.31 -18.26 18.29
C PHE A 6 13.47 -17.53 19.63
N ASP A 7 12.40 -17.50 20.42
CA ASP A 7 12.43 -16.99 21.78
C ASP A 7 12.80 -18.12 22.75
N GLN A 8 14.01 -18.06 23.30
CA GLN A 8 14.51 -19.05 24.25
C GLN A 8 13.74 -19.05 25.58
N ALA A 9 13.14 -17.93 25.99
CA ALA A 9 12.43 -17.82 27.26
C ALA A 9 11.05 -18.49 27.20
N THR A 10 10.36 -18.39 26.07
CA THR A 10 9.03 -18.98 25.85
C THR A 10 9.06 -20.29 25.06
N GLN A 11 10.22 -20.66 24.48
CA GLN A 11 10.40 -21.80 23.57
C GLN A 11 9.52 -21.72 22.33
N GLN A 12 9.19 -20.50 21.87
CA GLN A 12 8.35 -20.26 20.71
C GLN A 12 9.17 -19.80 19.50
N ASP A 13 8.85 -20.33 18.32
CA ASP A 13 9.48 -19.95 17.06
C ASP A 13 8.59 -19.00 16.25
N PHE A 14 9.10 -17.80 16.02
CA PHE A 14 8.45 -16.75 15.23
C PHE A 14 9.12 -16.50 13.88
N GLU A 15 10.05 -17.34 13.43
CA GLU A 15 10.80 -17.13 12.19
C GLU A 15 9.90 -17.04 10.95
N HIS A 16 8.76 -17.73 10.97
CA HIS A 16 7.72 -17.63 9.94
C HIS A 16 7.25 -16.18 9.68
N ARG A 17 7.31 -15.31 10.70
CA ARG A 17 6.91 -13.90 10.57
C ARG A 17 7.87 -13.08 9.71
N ARG A 18 9.14 -13.50 9.58
CA ARG A 18 10.09 -12.84 8.68
C ARG A 18 9.58 -12.88 7.24
N GLN A 19 9.12 -14.05 6.80
CA GLN A 19 8.59 -14.20 5.44
C GLN A 19 7.31 -13.36 5.27
N TRP A 20 6.40 -13.38 6.24
CA TRP A 20 5.19 -12.54 6.20
C TRP A 20 5.49 -11.05 6.08
N MET A 21 6.55 -10.57 6.74
CA MET A 21 6.97 -9.17 6.60
C MET A 21 7.49 -8.89 5.19
N LEU A 22 8.29 -9.78 4.60
CA LEU A 22 8.77 -9.62 3.23
C LEU A 22 7.63 -9.65 2.21
N ASP A 23 6.69 -10.58 2.37
CA ASP A 23 5.51 -10.67 1.51
C ASP A 23 4.67 -9.39 1.60
N ARG A 24 4.47 -8.87 2.82
CA ARG A 24 3.75 -7.61 3.03
C ARG A 24 4.47 -6.41 2.45
N LEU A 25 5.80 -6.37 2.54
CA LEU A 25 6.60 -5.32 1.92
C LEU A 25 6.46 -5.34 0.40
N ALA A 26 6.48 -6.52 -0.21
CA ALA A 26 6.26 -6.68 -1.65
C ALA A 26 4.84 -6.26 -2.08
N GLU A 27 3.81 -6.54 -1.27
CA GLU A 27 2.46 -6.03 -1.53
C GLU A 27 2.40 -4.50 -1.49
N ILE A 28 3.08 -3.88 -0.53
CA ILE A 28 3.11 -2.42 -0.40
C ILE A 28 3.89 -1.80 -1.56
N ASP A 29 5.02 -2.38 -1.96
CA ASP A 29 5.82 -2.01 -3.15
C ASP A 29 5.00 -2.11 -4.46
N ALA A 30 4.17 -3.13 -4.59
CA ALA A 30 3.31 -3.29 -5.76
C ALA A 30 2.20 -2.23 -5.83
N VAL A 31 1.73 -1.73 -4.69
CA VAL A 31 0.58 -0.81 -4.61
C VAL A 31 1.03 0.64 -4.60
N PHE A 32 1.92 0.99 -3.67
CA PHE A 32 2.50 2.30 -3.54
C PHE A 32 3.67 2.41 -4.49
N CYS A 33 3.80 3.52 -5.22
CA CYS A 33 4.92 3.74 -6.15
C CYS A 33 6.22 3.96 -5.39
N ILE A 34 6.69 2.91 -4.72
CA ILE A 34 7.85 2.88 -3.87
C ILE A 34 8.73 1.72 -4.31
N ASP A 35 10.03 1.85 -4.07
CA ASP A 35 11.01 0.79 -4.27
C ASP A 35 11.68 0.48 -2.92
N ILE A 36 11.71 -0.80 -2.53
CA ILE A 36 12.48 -1.25 -1.37
C ILE A 36 13.97 -1.27 -1.71
N CYS A 37 14.70 -0.25 -1.28
CA CYS A 37 16.14 -0.12 -1.56
C CYS A 37 17.00 -0.99 -0.64
N ALA A 38 16.62 -1.10 0.63
CA ALA A 38 17.30 -1.94 1.60
C ALA A 38 16.38 -2.28 2.78
N TYR A 39 16.63 -3.41 3.44
CA TYR A 39 15.95 -3.77 4.67
C TYR A 39 16.89 -4.54 5.61
N ALA A 40 16.66 -4.43 6.92
CA ALA A 40 17.31 -5.26 7.93
C ALA A 40 16.24 -5.74 8.92
N ILE A 41 16.01 -7.05 8.99
CA ILE A 41 15.01 -7.65 9.89
C ILE A 41 15.73 -8.39 11.01
N MET A 42 15.54 -7.94 12.24
CA MET A 42 16.06 -8.54 13.45
C MET A 42 14.92 -9.09 14.31
N SER A 43 15.27 -9.87 15.34
CA SER A 43 14.28 -10.53 16.19
C SER A 43 13.40 -9.57 17.00
N ASN A 44 13.82 -8.32 17.20
CA ASN A 44 13.11 -7.33 18.01
C ASN A 44 12.74 -6.04 17.26
N HIS A 45 13.25 -5.82 16.05
CA HIS A 45 12.91 -4.66 15.22
C HIS A 45 13.33 -4.86 13.77
N TYR A 46 12.93 -3.94 12.89
CA TYR A 46 13.38 -3.90 11.50
C TYR A 46 13.72 -2.47 11.08
N HIS A 47 14.59 -2.35 10.08
CA HIS A 47 14.90 -1.10 9.38
C HIS A 47 14.50 -1.26 7.92
N LEU A 48 13.95 -0.20 7.34
CA LEU A 48 13.48 -0.18 5.97
C LEU A 48 13.94 1.10 5.28
N VAL A 49 14.59 0.97 4.13
CA VAL A 49 14.97 2.08 3.26
C VAL A 49 14.10 1.99 2.02
N LEU A 50 13.24 2.99 1.85
CA LEU A 50 12.30 3.08 0.75
C LEU A 50 12.63 4.29 -0.11
N PHE A 51 12.44 4.14 -1.41
CA PHE A 51 12.52 5.22 -2.37
C PHE A 51 11.12 5.48 -2.93
N ILE A 52 10.64 6.71 -2.88
CA ILE A 52 9.35 7.08 -3.46
C ILE A 52 9.59 7.46 -4.93
N ASN A 53 9.01 6.68 -5.84
CA ASN A 53 9.11 6.92 -7.27
C ASN A 53 8.06 7.94 -7.71
N LYS A 54 8.32 9.22 -7.39
CA LYS A 54 7.41 10.33 -7.74
C LYS A 54 7.12 10.39 -9.25
N LYS A 55 8.11 10.10 -10.08
CA LYS A 55 7.93 10.03 -11.53
C LYS A 55 6.91 8.96 -11.92
N GLN A 56 6.86 7.82 -11.23
CA GLN A 56 5.84 6.82 -11.48
C GLN A 56 4.46 7.34 -11.06
N VAL A 57 4.33 7.97 -9.88
CA VAL A 57 3.07 8.56 -9.40
C VAL A 57 2.52 9.61 -10.39
N ASP A 58 3.39 10.51 -10.86
CA ASP A 58 3.03 11.57 -11.80
C ASP A 58 2.52 11.03 -13.15
N ASN A 59 2.93 9.81 -13.53
CA ASN A 59 2.54 9.18 -14.79
C ASN A 59 1.34 8.23 -14.66
N LEU A 60 0.83 7.97 -13.45
CA LEU A 60 -0.35 7.12 -13.28
C LEU A 60 -1.60 7.81 -13.83
N THR A 61 -2.42 7.08 -14.57
CA THR A 61 -3.80 7.48 -14.87
C THR A 61 -4.68 7.34 -13.64
N ASP A 62 -5.82 8.04 -13.62
CA ASP A 62 -6.79 7.95 -12.53
C ASP A 62 -7.30 6.52 -12.31
N MET A 63 -7.45 5.77 -13.41
CA MET A 63 -7.83 4.36 -13.37
C MET A 63 -6.76 3.51 -12.68
N GLU A 64 -5.49 3.69 -13.01
CA GLU A 64 -4.39 2.96 -12.37
C GLU A 64 -4.26 3.31 -10.88
N VAL A 65 -4.52 4.57 -10.50
CA VAL A 65 -4.58 4.98 -9.09
C VAL A 65 -5.70 4.22 -8.37
N ILE A 66 -6.89 4.14 -8.97
CA ILE A 66 -8.02 3.40 -8.40
C ILE A 66 -7.68 1.91 -8.25
N GLU A 67 -7.14 1.28 -9.28
CA GLU A 67 -6.81 -0.15 -9.25
C GLU A 67 -5.79 -0.49 -8.17
N ARG A 68 -4.74 0.33 -8.03
CA ARG A 68 -3.71 0.17 -6.98
C ARG A 68 -4.31 0.29 -5.59
N TRP A 69 -5.09 1.34 -5.32
CA TRP A 69 -5.72 1.53 -4.01
C TRP A 69 -6.69 0.39 -3.66
N ARG A 70 -7.36 -0.17 -4.68
CA ARG A 70 -8.29 -1.29 -4.52
C ARG A 70 -7.64 -2.62 -4.17
N THR A 71 -6.33 -2.76 -4.34
CA THR A 71 -5.59 -3.94 -3.85
C THR A 71 -5.58 -4.04 -2.33
N ILE A 72 -5.64 -2.90 -1.62
CA ILE A 72 -5.56 -2.85 -0.15
C ILE A 72 -6.89 -2.46 0.49
N TYR A 73 -7.68 -1.61 -0.18
CA TYR A 73 -8.93 -1.07 0.36
C TYR A 73 -10.07 -1.16 -0.66
N THR A 74 -11.24 -1.66 -0.26
CA THR A 74 -12.40 -1.75 -1.16
C THR A 74 -12.82 -0.41 -1.77
N GLY A 75 -12.54 0.70 -1.07
CA GLY A 75 -12.88 2.06 -1.47
C GLY A 75 -14.37 2.39 -1.23
N PRO A 76 -14.76 3.67 -1.39
CA PRO A 76 -16.16 4.10 -1.29
C PRO A 76 -17.07 3.42 -2.34
N ASP A 77 -18.36 3.29 -2.03
CA ASP A 77 -19.38 2.71 -2.93
C ASP A 77 -19.35 3.34 -4.33
N ILE A 78 -19.18 4.67 -4.41
CA ILE A 78 -19.15 5.37 -5.69
C ILE A 78 -18.02 4.92 -6.62
N ILE A 79 -16.86 4.53 -6.06
CA ILE A 79 -15.74 3.98 -6.84
C ILE A 79 -16.11 2.59 -7.36
N GLN A 80 -16.82 1.77 -6.57
CA GLN A 80 -17.26 0.44 -7.02
C GLN A 80 -18.25 0.56 -8.17
N ARG A 81 -19.23 1.47 -8.05
CA ARG A 81 -20.22 1.75 -9.10
C ARG A 81 -19.57 2.25 -10.38
N PHE A 82 -18.56 3.12 -10.27
CA PHE A 82 -17.74 3.58 -11.39
C PHE A 82 -17.02 2.41 -12.08
N MET A 83 -16.36 1.55 -11.30
CA MET A 83 -15.63 0.38 -11.82
C MET A 83 -16.56 -0.67 -12.45
N ASN A 84 -17.81 -0.74 -12.02
CA ASN A 84 -18.84 -1.59 -12.61
C ASN A 84 -19.43 -1.01 -13.91
N GLY A 85 -18.98 0.16 -14.35
CA GLY A 85 -19.46 0.82 -15.58
C GLY A 85 -20.88 1.38 -15.47
N GLU A 86 -21.35 1.67 -14.25
CA GLU A 86 -22.65 2.31 -14.06
C GLU A 86 -22.69 3.71 -14.69
N LYS A 87 -23.86 4.13 -15.17
CA LYS A 87 -24.06 5.51 -15.62
C LYS A 87 -24.12 6.44 -14.41
N LEU A 88 -23.04 7.18 -14.20
CA LEU A 88 -22.91 8.16 -13.14
C LEU A 88 -23.15 9.58 -13.66
N SER A 89 -23.70 10.45 -12.81
CA SER A 89 -23.90 11.87 -13.15
C SER A 89 -22.57 12.65 -13.16
N LYS A 90 -22.59 13.91 -13.60
CA LYS A 90 -21.38 14.75 -13.62
C LYS A 90 -20.81 14.98 -12.21
N GLU A 91 -21.69 15.19 -11.24
CA GLU A 91 -21.35 15.42 -9.83
C GLU A 91 -20.65 14.19 -9.23
N HIS A 92 -21.06 12.98 -9.63
CA HIS A 92 -20.39 11.76 -9.22
C HIS A 92 -18.98 11.64 -9.81
N HIS A 93 -18.77 12.03 -11.07
CA HIS A 93 -17.43 12.03 -11.67
C HIS A 93 -16.51 13.06 -11.03
N GLU A 94 -17.04 14.23 -10.65
CA GLU A 94 -16.29 15.25 -9.89
C GLU A 94 -15.86 14.69 -8.53
N LEU A 95 -16.77 14.04 -7.79
CA LEU A 95 -16.45 13.38 -6.52
C LEU A 95 -15.38 12.29 -6.68
N ILE A 96 -15.46 11.48 -7.75
CA ILE A 96 -14.46 10.44 -8.04
C ILE A 96 -13.10 11.09 -8.28
N SER A 97 -13.04 12.16 -9.09
CA SER A 97 -11.79 12.88 -9.35
C SER A 97 -11.16 13.43 -8.07
N GLU A 98 -11.95 14.01 -7.16
CA GLU A 98 -11.45 14.47 -5.86
C GLU A 98 -10.91 13.33 -4.98
N ILE A 99 -11.56 12.16 -5.01
CA ILE A 99 -11.08 10.97 -4.29
C ILE A 99 -9.75 10.50 -4.87
N VAL A 100 -9.67 10.42 -6.20
CA VAL A 100 -8.47 9.96 -6.91
C VAL A 100 -7.29 10.88 -6.67
N GLU A 101 -7.49 12.20 -6.69
CA GLU A 101 -6.41 13.15 -6.41
C GLU A 101 -5.88 13.01 -4.98
N LYS A 102 -6.77 12.86 -3.98
CA LYS A 102 -6.34 12.57 -2.59
C LYS A 102 -5.58 11.25 -2.49
N TRP A 103 -6.00 10.24 -3.26
CA TRP A 103 -5.34 8.95 -3.32
C TRP A 103 -3.96 9.03 -3.98
N ARG A 104 -3.84 9.80 -5.06
CA ARG A 104 -2.58 10.07 -5.76
C ARG A 104 -1.59 10.77 -4.84
N GLU A 105 -2.02 11.82 -4.13
CA GLU A 105 -1.22 12.48 -3.10
C GLU A 105 -0.74 11.45 -2.07
N ARG A 106 -1.64 10.63 -1.52
CA ARG A 106 -1.26 9.61 -0.52
C ARG A 106 -0.30 8.54 -1.03
N LEU A 107 -0.23 8.28 -2.34
CA LEU A 107 0.80 7.39 -2.91
C LEU A 107 2.20 8.01 -2.82
N GLU A 108 2.31 9.34 -2.81
CA GLU A 108 3.58 10.04 -2.60
C GLU A 108 4.00 10.12 -1.14
N TRP A 109 3.04 10.10 -0.20
CA TRP A 109 3.31 10.30 1.22
C TRP A 109 3.33 8.95 1.95
N LEU A 110 4.54 8.47 2.28
CA LEU A 110 4.75 7.24 3.04
C LEU A 110 4.36 7.30 4.53
N LEU A 111 3.50 8.24 4.94
CA LEU A 111 2.93 8.28 6.28
C LEU A 111 1.50 7.76 6.21
N LEU A 112 1.38 6.44 6.19
CA LEU A 112 0.23 5.75 6.74
C LEU A 112 0.19 6.05 8.24
N CYS A 113 -0.48 7.15 8.61
CA CYS A 113 -0.92 7.44 9.97
C CYS A 113 -2.44 7.49 9.98
#